data_AF-A0A949CLM4-F1
#
_entry.id   AF-A0A949CLM4-F1
#
_cell.length_a   1.000
_cell.length_b   1.000
_cell.length_c   1.000
_cell.angle_alpha   90.00
_cell.angle_beta   90.00
_cell.angle_gamma   90.00
#
_symmetry.space_group_name_H-M   'P 1'
#
loop_
_entity.id
_entity.type
_entity.pdbx_description
1 polymer ?
#
loop_
_entity_poly.entity_id
_entity_poly.type
_entity_poly.pdbx_seq_one_letter_code
_entity_poly.pdbx_strand_id
1 'polypeptide(L)'
;MQDILEKCGRELDAIIPWVIYNGVRPWTVAKSLSELIPIPDSWKLYVPGMEIPILDVSRMKDSDMAGEPILHITFTLLKYGRDEDLAAMLRQVFRSVAGQFEGNRASTLLDTIRKYVMSVNPIVGENEVQGIFGEFWPVKPEPGSVADQ
;
A
#
# COMPACT_ATOMS: atom_id res chain seq x y z
N MET A 1 -15.43 27.31 -37.23
CA MET A 1 -14.82 26.00 -37.61
C MET A 1 -13.32 26.21 -37.86
N GLN A 2 -12.63 26.85 -36.90
CA GLN A 2 -11.25 27.34 -37.09
C GLN A 2 -10.41 27.19 -35.80
N ASP A 3 -10.88 26.41 -34.83
CA ASP A 3 -10.27 26.24 -33.50
C ASP A 3 -9.65 24.85 -33.27
N ILE A 4 -9.68 23.95 -34.25
CA ILE A 4 -9.16 22.57 -34.08
C ILE A 4 -7.69 22.44 -34.53
N LEU A 5 -7.14 23.42 -35.28
CA LEU A 5 -5.81 23.30 -35.89
C LEU A 5 -4.70 24.14 -35.22
N GLU A 6 -4.97 24.85 -34.13
CA GLU A 6 -4.01 25.78 -33.50
C GLU A 6 -3.38 25.26 -32.18
N LYS A 7 -3.12 23.94 -32.09
CA LYS A 7 -2.29 23.35 -31.03
C LYS A 7 -1.38 22.23 -31.56
N CYS A 8 -0.59 22.51 -32.58
CA CYS A 8 0.61 21.71 -32.86
C CYS A 8 1.76 22.24 -31.99
N GLY A 9 2.12 21.54 -30.91
CA GLY A 9 3.30 21.88 -30.11
C GLY A 9 3.30 21.49 -28.63
N ARG A 10 2.56 20.47 -28.20
CA ARG A 10 2.84 19.84 -26.90
C ARG A 10 3.40 18.45 -27.15
N GLU A 11 4.55 18.18 -26.57
CA GLU A 11 5.12 16.83 -26.53
C GLU A 11 4.08 15.86 -25.95
N LEU A 12 4.13 14.60 -26.38
CA LEU A 12 3.28 13.56 -25.80
C LEU A 12 3.69 13.36 -24.34
N ASP A 13 2.73 13.45 -23.42
CA ASP A 13 2.95 13.12 -22.01
C ASP A 13 3.29 11.63 -21.90
N ALA A 14 4.53 11.32 -21.53
CA ALA A 14 4.96 9.95 -21.34
C ALA A 14 4.31 9.36 -20.08
N ILE A 15 3.50 8.31 -20.25
CA ILE A 15 2.96 7.53 -19.13
C ILE A 15 3.94 6.39 -18.85
N ILE A 16 4.61 6.45 -17.69
CA ILE A 16 5.51 5.38 -17.25
C ILE A 16 4.76 4.50 -16.24
N PRO A 17 4.49 3.23 -16.56
CA PRO A 17 3.87 2.32 -15.60
C PRO A 17 4.88 1.99 -14.50
N TRP A 18 4.52 2.25 -13.24
CA TRP A 18 5.26 1.81 -12.06
C TRP A 18 4.47 0.75 -11.31
N VAL A 19 5.14 -0.33 -10.93
CA VAL A 19 4.51 -1.42 -10.18
C VAL A 19 5.04 -1.43 -8.75
N ILE A 20 4.14 -1.23 -7.79
CA ILE A 20 4.42 -1.52 -6.37
C ILE A 20 3.86 -2.91 -6.08
N TYR A 21 4.74 -3.85 -5.76
CA TYR A 21 4.39 -5.24 -5.54
C TYR A 21 4.47 -5.60 -4.05
N ASN A 22 3.39 -6.17 -3.52
CA ASN A 22 3.25 -6.59 -2.12
C ASN A 22 2.69 -8.03 -1.99
N GLY A 23 3.09 -8.92 -2.90
CA GLY A 23 2.65 -10.31 -2.89
C GLY A 23 3.23 -11.12 -1.71
N VAL A 24 2.63 -12.29 -1.46
CA VAL A 24 3.06 -13.22 -0.40
C VAL A 24 4.48 -13.75 -0.62
N ARG A 25 4.90 -13.88 -1.88
CA ARG A 25 6.25 -14.30 -2.25
C ARG A 25 6.93 -13.20 -3.05
N PRO A 26 8.26 -13.10 -3.02
CA PRO A 26 8.98 -12.11 -3.81
C PRO A 26 8.68 -12.21 -5.31
N TRP A 27 8.75 -11.08 -6.01
CA TRP A 27 8.50 -11.01 -7.45
C TRP A 27 9.53 -11.84 -8.22
N THR A 28 9.05 -12.77 -9.04
CA THR A 28 9.87 -13.70 -9.84
C THR A 28 9.55 -13.67 -11.33
N VAL A 29 8.56 -12.87 -11.73
CA VAL A 29 8.15 -12.73 -13.13
C VAL A 29 9.11 -11.77 -13.87
N ALA A 30 9.19 -11.89 -15.19
CA ALA A 30 9.96 -10.96 -16.01
C ALA A 30 9.51 -9.50 -15.85
N LYS A 31 10.43 -8.58 -16.13
CA LYS A 31 10.21 -7.12 -16.05
C LYS A 31 10.13 -6.47 -17.43
N SER A 32 10.63 -7.13 -18.47
CA SER A 32 10.58 -6.62 -19.83
C SER A 32 9.31 -7.08 -20.54
N LEU A 33 8.70 -6.19 -21.34
CA LEU A 33 7.51 -6.55 -22.13
C LEU A 33 7.79 -7.73 -23.08
N SER A 34 9.01 -7.81 -23.61
CA SER A 34 9.45 -8.86 -24.52
C SER A 34 9.54 -10.25 -23.89
N GLU A 35 9.77 -10.33 -22.58
CA GLU A 35 9.78 -11.59 -21.85
C GLU A 35 8.38 -11.96 -21.33
N LEU A 36 7.51 -10.98 -21.12
CA LEU A 36 6.13 -11.18 -20.66
C LEU A 36 5.21 -11.70 -21.78
N ILE A 37 5.50 -11.36 -23.03
CA ILE A 37 4.67 -11.70 -24.18
C ILE A 37 5.52 -12.46 -25.20
N PRO A 38 5.13 -13.67 -25.64
CA PRO A 38 5.84 -14.36 -26.70
C PRO A 38 5.67 -13.58 -28.01
N ILE A 39 6.78 -13.04 -28.54
CA ILE A 39 6.80 -12.24 -29.76
C ILE A 39 7.48 -13.03 -30.88
N PRO A 40 6.82 -13.25 -32.04
CA PRO A 40 7.46 -13.83 -33.21
C PRO A 40 8.65 -12.99 -33.68
N ASP A 41 9.71 -13.63 -34.20
CA ASP A 41 10.93 -12.92 -34.63
C ASP A 41 10.65 -11.80 -35.64
N SER A 42 9.73 -12.04 -36.57
CA SER A 42 9.29 -11.05 -37.56
C SER A 42 8.70 -9.77 -36.96
N TRP A 43 8.27 -9.80 -35.69
CA TRP A 43 7.58 -8.70 -35.03
C TRP A 43 8.46 -7.96 -34.02
N LYS A 44 9.67 -8.46 -33.72
CA LYS A 44 10.58 -7.88 -32.72
C LYS A 44 10.92 -6.40 -32.98
N LEU A 45 11.02 -5.99 -34.24
CA LEU A 45 11.31 -4.60 -34.62
C LEU A 45 10.18 -3.61 -34.31
N TYR A 46 8.96 -4.10 -34.07
CA TYR A 46 7.79 -3.26 -33.80
C TYR A 46 7.43 -3.18 -32.32
N VAL A 47 8.09 -3.97 -31.46
CA VAL A 47 7.83 -3.97 -30.03
C VAL A 47 8.80 -3.01 -29.34
N PRO A 48 8.31 -2.00 -28.61
CA PRO A 48 9.17 -1.14 -27.81
C PRO A 48 9.94 -1.96 -26.77
N GLY A 49 11.24 -1.70 -26.64
CA GLY A 49 12.03 -2.18 -25.51
C GLY A 49 11.57 -1.50 -24.23
N MET A 50 10.56 -2.05 -23.57
CA MET A 50 9.97 -1.49 -22.36
C MET A 50 10.30 -2.37 -21.16
N GLU A 51 11.04 -1.80 -20.21
CA GLU A 51 11.24 -2.35 -18.88
C GLU A 51 10.20 -1.75 -17.92
N ILE A 52 9.58 -2.60 -17.12
CA ILE A 52 8.63 -2.20 -16.10
C ILE A 52 9.41 -2.02 -14.78
N PRO A 53 9.52 -0.80 -14.24
CA PRO A 53 10.07 -0.60 -12.91
C PRO A 53 9.14 -1.24 -11.86
N ILE A 54 9.73 -2.13 -11.05
CA ILE A 54 9.02 -2.84 -9.99
C ILE A 54 9.70 -2.57 -8.65
N LEU A 55 8.95 -1.98 -7.74
CA LEU A 55 9.28 -1.91 -6.32
C LEU A 55 8.66 -3.12 -5.62
N ASP A 56 9.48 -4.12 -5.33
CA ASP A 56 9.09 -5.29 -4.55
C ASP A 56 9.28 -5.01 -3.06
N VAL A 57 8.17 -4.71 -2.37
CA VAL A 57 8.19 -4.30 -0.96
C VAL A 57 8.68 -5.43 -0.05
N SER A 58 8.46 -6.70 -0.43
CA SER A 58 8.93 -7.86 0.35
C SER A 58 10.46 -7.93 0.45
N ARG A 59 11.18 -7.40 -0.56
CA ARG A 59 12.64 -7.39 -0.63
C ARG A 59 13.26 -6.12 -0.09
N MET A 60 12.45 -5.12 0.25
CA MET A 60 12.94 -3.84 0.72
C MET A 60 13.50 -3.98 2.13
N LYS A 61 14.66 -3.38 2.40
CA LYS A 61 15.20 -3.36 3.76
C LYS A 61 14.43 -2.37 4.62
N ASP A 62 14.34 -2.63 5.91
CA ASP A 62 13.62 -1.74 6.82
C ASP A 62 14.28 -0.36 6.94
N SER A 63 15.60 -0.30 6.76
CA SER A 63 16.35 0.96 6.65
C SER A 63 15.90 1.84 5.49
N ASP A 64 15.38 1.22 4.42
CA ASP A 64 15.01 1.92 3.19
C ASP A 64 13.57 2.45 3.27
N MET A 65 12.81 2.07 4.31
CA MET A 65 11.49 2.62 4.65
C MET A 65 11.56 3.99 5.37
N ALA A 66 12.72 4.65 5.36
CA ALA A 66 12.91 5.93 6.04
C ALA A 66 12.22 7.11 5.32
N GLY A 67 11.95 8.19 6.05
CA GLY A 67 11.38 9.43 5.50
C GLY A 67 10.01 9.76 6.09
N GLU A 68 9.06 10.09 5.22
CA GLU A 68 7.72 10.53 5.61
C GLU A 68 6.96 9.49 6.45
N PRO A 69 6.40 9.87 7.61
CA PRO A 69 5.63 9.00 8.49
C PRO A 69 4.60 8.11 7.80
N ILE A 70 3.80 8.72 6.92
CA ILE A 70 2.70 8.01 6.24
C ILE A 70 3.25 6.97 5.27
N LEU A 71 4.41 7.23 4.66
CA LEU A 71 5.05 6.33 3.73
C LEU A 71 5.67 5.15 4.48
N HIS A 72 6.31 5.41 5.62
CA HIS A 72 6.83 4.36 6.51
C HIS A 72 5.71 3.42 6.97
N ILE A 73 4.59 3.97 7.44
CA ILE A 73 3.39 3.20 7.82
C ILE A 73 2.88 2.38 6.63
N THR A 74 2.76 2.99 5.46
CA THR A 74 2.25 2.34 4.25
C THR A 74 3.13 1.15 3.85
N PHE A 75 4.46 1.34 3.74
CA PHE A 75 5.36 0.25 3.38
C PHE A 75 5.42 -0.85 4.44
N THR A 76 5.35 -0.50 5.72
CA THR A 76 5.27 -1.48 6.82
C THR A 76 4.04 -2.38 6.64
N LEU A 77 2.87 -1.80 6.38
CA LEU A 77 1.64 -2.55 6.17
C LEU A 77 1.68 -3.39 4.89
N LEU A 78 2.23 -2.86 3.80
CA LEU A 78 2.39 -3.60 2.55
C LEU A 78 3.37 -4.76 2.69
N LYS A 79 4.43 -4.61 3.48
CA LYS A 79 5.46 -5.62 3.70
C LYS A 79 4.96 -6.76 4.59
N TYR A 80 4.42 -6.41 5.75
CA TYR A 80 4.09 -7.37 6.81
C TYR A 80 2.62 -7.77 6.84
N GLY A 81 1.76 -7.18 5.99
CA GLY A 81 0.31 -7.40 5.96
C GLY A 81 -0.15 -8.87 5.80
N ARG A 82 0.76 -9.77 5.40
CA ARG A 82 0.51 -11.21 5.20
C ARG A 82 1.55 -12.08 5.88
N ASP A 83 2.34 -11.48 6.77
CA ASP A 83 3.44 -12.11 7.47
C ASP A 83 2.99 -12.56 8.87
N GLU A 84 3.70 -13.53 9.47
CA GLU A 84 3.45 -13.97 10.84
C GLU A 84 3.75 -12.87 11.87
N ASP A 85 4.64 -11.94 11.54
CA ASP A 85 5.02 -10.80 12.39
C ASP A 85 4.00 -9.65 12.36
N LEU A 86 2.89 -9.79 11.63
CA LEU A 86 1.87 -8.74 11.46
C LEU A 86 1.38 -8.16 12.79
N ALA A 87 1.10 -9.00 13.79
CA ALA A 87 0.58 -8.56 15.09
C ALA A 87 1.58 -7.68 15.85
N ALA A 88 2.88 -8.01 15.79
CA ALA A 88 3.93 -7.20 16.41
C ALA A 88 4.09 -5.86 15.68
N MET A 89 4.09 -5.89 14.35
CA MET A 89 4.23 -4.71 13.51
C MET A 89 3.03 -3.76 13.62
N LEU A 90 1.80 -4.27 13.75
CA LEU A 90 0.62 -3.44 13.94
C LEU A 90 0.68 -2.60 15.21
N ARG A 91 1.15 -3.19 16.32
CA ARG A 91 1.36 -2.43 17.56
C ARG A 91 2.37 -1.29 17.38
N GLN A 92 3.45 -1.52 16.62
CA GLN A 92 4.42 -0.47 16.30
C GLN A 92 3.79 0.62 15.43
N VAL A 93 3.04 0.24 14.39
CA VAL A 93 2.34 1.17 13.50
C VAL A 93 1.34 2.03 14.28
N PHE A 94 0.52 1.45 15.16
CA PHE A 94 -0.45 2.22 15.94
C PHE A 94 0.20 3.17 16.93
N ARG A 95 1.32 2.77 17.58
CA ARG A 95 2.12 3.70 18.38
C ARG A 95 2.61 4.89 17.54
N SER A 96 3.12 4.63 16.34
CA SER A 96 3.56 5.69 15.42
C SER A 96 2.41 6.59 15.01
N VAL A 97 1.23 6.04 14.70
CA VAL A 97 0.06 6.85 14.34
C VAL A 97 -0.40 7.73 15.51
N ALA A 98 -0.53 7.16 16.71
CA ALA A 98 -0.95 7.89 17.90
C ALA A 98 0.05 8.99 18.32
N GLY A 99 1.34 8.80 18.06
CA GLY A 99 2.39 9.78 18.38
C GLY A 99 2.59 10.88 17.34
N GLN A 100 2.08 10.70 16.11
CA GLN A 100 2.41 11.59 14.98
C GLN A 100 1.19 12.27 14.35
N PHE A 101 -0.02 11.79 14.64
CA PHE A 101 -1.27 12.35 14.13
C PHE A 101 -2.24 12.62 15.27
N GLU A 102 -3.02 13.70 15.17
CA GLU A 102 -3.96 14.11 16.21
C GLU A 102 -5.41 14.10 15.72
N GLY A 103 -6.34 13.97 16.66
CA GLY A 103 -7.78 14.10 16.45
C GLY A 103 -8.32 13.20 15.34
N ASN A 104 -9.12 13.78 14.44
CA ASN A 104 -9.82 13.03 13.39
C ASN A 104 -8.88 12.41 12.33
N ARG A 105 -7.64 12.89 12.19
CA ARG A 105 -6.69 12.30 11.23
C ARG A 105 -6.17 10.97 11.73
N ALA A 106 -5.82 10.89 13.01
CA ALA A 106 -5.37 9.64 13.63
C ALA A 106 -6.46 8.57 13.56
N SER A 107 -7.70 8.91 13.91
CA SER A 107 -8.82 7.96 13.86
C SER A 107 -9.12 7.44 12.46
N THR A 108 -9.15 8.34 11.46
CA THR A 108 -9.39 7.97 10.06
C THR A 108 -8.29 7.05 9.55
N LEU A 109 -7.04 7.33 9.90
CA LEU A 109 -5.90 6.51 9.50
C LEU A 109 -5.97 5.12 10.16
N LEU A 110 -6.25 5.04 11.47
CA LEU A 110 -6.41 3.76 12.17
C LEU A 110 -7.54 2.92 11.56
N ASP A 111 -8.69 3.50 11.23
CA ASP A 111 -9.79 2.77 10.58
C ASP A 111 -9.43 2.31 9.15
N THR A 112 -8.65 3.11 8.43
CA THR A 112 -8.12 2.71 7.11
C THR A 112 -7.18 1.51 7.23
N ILE A 113 -6.29 1.52 8.22
CA ILE A 113 -5.38 0.42 8.50
C ILE A 113 -6.18 -0.84 8.89
N ARG A 114 -7.22 -0.70 9.73
CA ARG A 114 -8.13 -1.79 10.08
C ARG A 114 -8.73 -2.46 8.86
N LYS A 115 -9.34 -1.67 7.98
CA LYS A 115 -9.96 -2.16 6.74
C LYS A 115 -8.94 -2.87 5.85
N TYR A 116 -7.75 -2.28 5.70
CA TYR A 116 -6.68 -2.89 4.92
C TYR A 116 -6.28 -4.25 5.51
N VAL A 117 -5.93 -4.31 6.79
CA VAL A 117 -5.51 -5.54 7.47
C VAL A 117 -6.56 -6.62 7.32
N MET A 118 -7.84 -6.32 7.62
CA MET A 118 -8.93 -7.29 7.47
C MET A 118 -9.11 -7.79 6.03
N SER A 119 -8.74 -6.98 5.03
CA SER A 119 -8.84 -7.36 3.62
C SER A 119 -7.68 -8.24 3.12
N VAL A 120 -6.49 -8.08 3.69
CA VAL A 120 -5.28 -8.73 3.16
C VAL A 120 -4.81 -9.92 3.97
N ASN A 121 -5.26 -10.03 5.22
CA ASN A 121 -4.71 -10.95 6.20
C ASN A 121 -5.50 -12.28 6.27
N PRO A 122 -4.91 -13.40 5.87
CA PRO A 122 -5.51 -14.72 6.04
C PRO A 122 -5.09 -15.41 7.37
N ILE A 123 -4.20 -14.80 8.17
CA ILE A 123 -3.42 -15.46 9.24
C ILE A 123 -3.80 -14.95 10.63
N VAL A 124 -3.79 -13.63 10.86
CA VAL A 124 -4.16 -13.05 12.17
C VAL A 124 -5.68 -13.07 12.30
N GLY A 125 -6.21 -13.80 13.28
CA GLY A 125 -7.65 -13.92 13.47
C GLY A 125 -8.31 -12.58 13.78
N GLU A 126 -9.57 -12.41 13.37
CA GLU A 126 -10.35 -11.16 13.58
C GLU A 126 -10.27 -10.69 15.04
N ASN A 127 -10.35 -11.61 15.99
CA ASN A 127 -10.29 -11.32 17.43
C ASN A 127 -8.96 -10.73 17.89
N GLU A 128 -7.83 -11.18 17.34
CA GLU A 128 -6.51 -10.67 17.71
C GLU A 128 -6.29 -9.26 17.16
N VAL A 129 -6.69 -9.04 15.90
CA VAL A 129 -6.67 -7.71 15.28
C VAL A 129 -7.54 -6.73 16.08
N GLN A 130 -8.77 -7.12 16.44
CA GLN A 130 -9.68 -6.31 17.23
C GLN A 130 -9.14 -6.02 18.64
N GLY A 131 -8.49 -7.02 19.27
CA GLY A 131 -7.82 -6.84 20.57
C GLY A 131 -6.74 -5.77 20.50
N ILE A 132 -5.88 -5.81 19.48
CA ILE A 132 -4.86 -4.78 19.26
C ILE A 132 -5.52 -3.42 19.03
N PHE A 133 -6.60 -3.32 18.24
CA PHE A 133 -7.30 -2.04 18.07
C PHE A 133 -7.86 -1.48 19.38
N GLY A 134 -8.39 -2.33 20.27
CA GLY A 134 -8.88 -1.92 21.58
C GLY A 134 -7.80 -1.36 22.52
N GLU A 135 -6.53 -1.75 22.34
CA GLU A 135 -5.40 -1.18 23.09
C GLU A 135 -5.14 0.30 22.73
N PHE A 136 -5.40 0.69 21.48
CA PHE A 136 -5.06 2.02 20.95
C PHE A 136 -6.28 2.93 20.76
N TRP A 137 -7.48 2.36 20.77
CA TRP A 137 -8.73 3.08 20.67
C TRP A 137 -9.45 3.02 22.02
N PRO A 138 -9.64 4.13 22.74
CA PRO A 138 -10.62 4.12 23.80
C PRO A 138 -11.97 3.89 23.13
N VAL A 139 -12.59 2.74 23.39
CA VAL A 139 -14.00 2.54 23.13
C VAL A 139 -14.69 3.70 23.84
N LYS A 140 -15.07 4.75 23.11
CA LYS A 140 -15.96 5.77 23.66
C LYS A 140 -17.24 5.00 23.97
N PRO A 141 -17.65 4.88 25.24
CA PRO A 141 -18.98 4.37 25.51
C PRO A 141 -19.95 5.30 24.79
N GLU A 142 -20.94 4.72 24.11
CA GLU A 142 -22.08 5.43 23.56
C GLU A 142 -22.57 6.45 24.61
N PRO A 143 -22.83 7.73 24.25
CA PRO A 143 -23.26 8.76 25.19
C PRO A 143 -24.59 8.48 25.92
N GLY A 144 -25.20 7.31 25.74
CA GLY A 144 -26.50 6.93 26.28
C GLY A 144 -26.50 5.86 27.38
N SER A 145 -25.36 5.35 27.86
CA SER A 145 -25.36 4.23 28.83
C SER A 145 -25.06 4.62 30.29
N VAL A 146 -25.02 5.91 30.62
CA VAL A 146 -24.89 6.39 32.01
C VAL A 146 -26.14 7.15 32.43
N ALA A 147 -27.29 6.50 32.27
CA ALA A 147 -28.54 6.89 32.88
C ALA A 147 -29.31 5.59 33.13
N ASP A 148 -28.95 4.90 34.21
CA ASP A 148 -29.77 3.92 34.94
C ASP A 148 -28.87 3.10 35.88
N GLN A 149 -28.30 3.73 36.93
CA GLN A 149 -27.96 3.12 38.22
C GLN A 149 -27.96 4.18 39.32
#